data_AF-A0A699ZX95-F1
#
_entry.id   AF-A0A699ZX95-F1
#
_cell.length_a   1.000
_cell.length_b   1.000
_cell.length_c   1.000
_cell.angle_alpha   90.00
_cell.angle_beta   90.00
_cell.angle_gamma   90.00
#
_symmetry.space_group_name_H-M   'P 1'
#
loop_
_entity.id
_entity.type
_entity.pdbx_description
1 polymer ?
#
loop_
_entity_poly.entity_id
_entity_poly.type
_entity_poly.pdbx_seq_one_letter_code
_entity_poly.pdbx_strand_id
1 'polypeptide(L)'
;MCRVQPRMLLGAAGSTRALSAAAEAARLEESPLPPIARSSQSAKSPSPVPTIDVAKFIAENFTAYQGDASFLATATPRTQRLWSELEHLIHKEQEKGVLDVDPSKPSTITAFGPGYIDQALEKIVGLQTDAPLKRAIKPLGGINMVKAALEAYGYTPDPHVEELYTKVRKTHNSGVFDTYTAEMRAARKASLLTGLPDGYGRGRIIGDYR
;
A
#
# COMPACT_ATOMS: atom_id res chain seq x y z
N MET A 1 -25.01 -74.36 2.11
CA MET A 1 -25.93 -73.84 1.08
C MET A 1 -25.16 -72.83 0.22
N CYS A 2 -25.12 -73.07 -1.10
CA CYS A 2 -24.52 -72.30 -2.23
C CYS A 2 -23.19 -71.57 -1.95
N ARG A 3 -21.99 -71.98 -2.38
CA ARG A 3 -21.48 -72.47 -3.69
C ARG A 3 -21.90 -71.64 -4.91
N VAL A 4 -21.00 -70.78 -5.38
CA VAL A 4 -20.66 -70.59 -6.81
C VAL A 4 -19.14 -70.28 -6.91
N GLN A 5 -18.39 -71.14 -7.60
CA GLN A 5 -17.06 -70.85 -8.16
C GLN A 5 -17.22 -70.59 -9.71
N PRO A 6 -16.15 -70.61 -10.55
CA PRO A 6 -15.28 -69.50 -10.90
C PRO A 6 -15.26 -69.28 -12.45
N ARG A 7 -14.52 -68.31 -12.96
CA ARG A 7 -14.01 -68.41 -14.35
C ARG A 7 -12.69 -67.66 -14.53
N MET A 8 -11.61 -68.41 -14.59
CA MET A 8 -10.39 -68.02 -15.31
C MET A 8 -10.71 -67.95 -16.81
N LEU A 9 -10.16 -66.96 -17.50
CA LEU A 9 -9.63 -67.17 -18.84
C LEU A 9 -8.33 -66.38 -19.03
N LEU A 10 -7.40 -67.09 -19.67
CA LEU A 10 -6.00 -66.87 -19.91
C LEU A 10 -5.77 -65.85 -21.04
N GLY A 11 -4.65 -65.11 -21.03
CA GLY A 11 -3.95 -64.77 -22.28
C GLY A 11 -3.27 -63.39 -22.39
N ALA A 12 -2.02 -63.43 -22.87
CA ALA A 12 -1.12 -62.36 -23.35
C ALA A 12 -0.32 -61.59 -22.27
N ALA A 13 0.87 -62.04 -21.86
CA ALA A 13 2.17 -61.99 -22.57
C ALA A 13 2.69 -60.55 -22.79
N GLY A 14 3.69 -60.15 -21.99
CA GLY A 14 4.33 -58.83 -22.06
C GLY A 14 5.50 -58.67 -21.09
N SER A 15 6.52 -59.50 -21.26
CA SER A 15 7.95 -59.29 -20.94
C SER A 15 8.35 -58.18 -19.95
N THR A 16 8.66 -58.57 -18.71
CA THR A 16 9.68 -57.93 -17.88
C THR A 16 11.09 -58.25 -18.42
N ARG A 17 12.02 -57.28 -18.30
CA ARG A 17 13.48 -57.34 -18.55
C ARG A 17 13.96 -57.03 -19.97
N ALA A 18 14.17 -55.74 -20.20
CA ALA A 18 15.37 -55.16 -20.83
C ALA A 18 15.09 -53.65 -20.82
N LEU A 19 15.63 -52.89 -19.87
CA LEU A 19 16.75 -51.99 -20.14
C LEU A 19 17.30 -51.52 -18.79
N SER A 20 17.98 -52.43 -18.08
CA SER A 20 18.88 -52.08 -16.96
C SER A 20 20.35 -52.06 -17.42
N ALA A 21 20.62 -51.67 -18.68
CA ALA A 21 21.96 -51.84 -19.27
C ALA A 21 22.34 -50.78 -20.32
N ALA A 22 21.74 -49.58 -20.29
CA ALA A 22 22.15 -48.49 -21.19
C ALA A 22 21.82 -47.11 -20.61
N ALA A 23 22.57 -46.70 -19.59
CA ALA A 23 23.07 -45.32 -19.43
C ALA A 23 23.95 -45.22 -18.16
N GLU A 24 24.79 -46.25 -17.95
CA GLU A 24 25.96 -46.18 -17.10
C GLU A 24 27.10 -45.55 -17.93
N ALA A 25 26.94 -44.27 -18.28
CA ALA A 25 27.91 -43.51 -19.06
C ALA A 25 27.70 -42.00 -18.90
N ALA A 26 27.90 -41.49 -17.68
CA ALA A 26 28.27 -40.10 -17.41
C ALA A 26 28.71 -39.97 -15.95
N ARG A 27 29.73 -40.72 -15.54
CA ARG A 27 30.56 -40.37 -14.38
C ARG A 27 31.35 -39.12 -14.78
N LEU A 28 30.86 -37.95 -14.43
CA LEU A 28 31.70 -36.77 -14.30
C LEU A 28 31.97 -36.62 -12.81
N GLU A 29 33.17 -37.03 -12.40
CA GLU A 29 33.71 -36.71 -11.09
C GLU A 29 33.90 -35.19 -11.02
N GLU A 30 32.98 -34.48 -10.37
CA GLU A 30 33.30 -33.17 -9.83
C GLU A 30 34.17 -33.39 -8.58
N SER A 31 35.48 -33.44 -8.82
CA SER A 31 36.49 -33.27 -7.78
C SER A 31 36.16 -32.00 -6.98
N PRO A 32 35.93 -32.06 -5.66
CA PRO A 32 35.75 -30.84 -4.89
C PRO A 32 37.04 -30.04 -4.98
N LEU A 33 36.93 -28.81 -5.51
CA LEU A 33 38.03 -27.86 -5.55
C LEU A 33 38.61 -27.73 -4.13
N PRO A 34 39.94 -27.70 -3.96
CA PRO A 34 40.52 -27.57 -2.63
C PRO A 34 39.99 -26.29 -1.99
N PRO A 35 39.67 -26.31 -0.68
CA PRO A 35 39.20 -25.12 -0.01
C PRO A 35 40.27 -24.04 -0.17
N ILE A 36 39.89 -22.92 -0.79
CA ILE A 36 40.73 -21.72 -0.83
C ILE A 36 41.02 -21.37 0.63
N ALA A 37 42.27 -21.59 1.06
CA ALA A 37 42.73 -21.20 2.37
C ALA A 37 42.54 -19.70 2.49
N ARG A 38 41.42 -19.27 3.11
CA ARG A 38 41.27 -17.89 3.55
C ARG A 38 42.41 -17.68 4.53
N SER A 39 43.34 -16.82 4.14
CA SER A 39 44.37 -16.28 5.02
C SER A 39 43.73 -16.02 6.38
N SER A 40 44.34 -16.55 7.44
CA SER A 40 43.96 -16.31 8.82
C SER A 40 44.15 -14.83 9.16
N GLN A 41 43.30 -13.98 8.61
CA GLN A 41 43.01 -12.68 9.18
C GLN A 41 42.00 -12.98 10.27
N SER A 42 42.40 -12.73 11.52
CA SER A 42 41.53 -12.76 12.69
C SER A 42 40.18 -12.17 12.27
N ALA A 43 39.12 -12.97 12.33
CA ALA A 43 37.78 -12.45 12.10
C ALA A 43 37.56 -11.35 13.14
N LYS A 44 37.72 -10.09 12.73
CA LYS A 44 37.14 -8.97 13.47
C LYS A 44 35.68 -9.35 13.59
N SER A 45 35.22 -9.52 14.83
CA SER A 45 33.81 -9.70 15.15
C SER A 45 33.00 -8.75 14.26
N PRO A 46 31.92 -9.20 13.61
CA PRO A 46 31.12 -8.31 12.78
C PRO A 46 30.76 -7.09 13.62
N SER A 47 31.23 -5.92 13.19
CA SER A 47 30.84 -4.65 13.78
C SER A 47 29.30 -4.64 13.85
N PRO A 48 28.69 -4.26 14.99
CA PRO A 48 27.26 -4.38 15.16
C PRO A 48 26.55 -3.65 14.02
N VAL A 49 25.62 -4.34 13.37
CA VAL A 49 24.77 -3.76 12.34
C VAL A 49 24.06 -2.56 12.97
N PRO A 50 24.10 -1.37 12.36
CA PRO A 50 23.41 -0.21 12.92
C PRO A 50 21.90 -0.51 13.04
N THR A 51 21.37 -0.44 14.26
CA THR A 51 19.95 -0.59 14.56
C THR A 51 19.23 0.74 14.35
N ILE A 52 18.01 0.71 13.82
CA ILE A 52 17.15 1.90 13.73
C ILE A 52 16.66 2.26 15.13
N ASP A 53 17.19 3.34 15.70
CA ASP A 53 16.78 3.88 17.00
C ASP A 53 16.72 5.41 16.97
N VAL A 54 15.59 5.93 16.47
CA VAL A 54 15.36 7.38 16.37
C VAL A 54 15.23 8.02 17.76
N ALA A 55 14.75 7.27 18.77
CA ALA A 55 14.61 7.78 20.13
C ALA A 55 15.98 8.06 20.75
N LYS A 56 16.92 7.12 20.61
CA LYS A 56 18.31 7.30 21.03
C LYS A 56 18.96 8.46 20.30
N PHE A 57 18.79 8.55 18.98
CA PHE A 57 19.33 9.68 18.20
C PHE A 57 18.86 11.03 18.75
N ILE A 58 17.57 11.18 19.04
CA ILE A 58 17.03 12.41 19.64
C ILE A 58 17.61 12.64 21.04
N ALA A 59 17.62 11.63 21.89
CA ALA A 59 18.13 11.75 23.26
C ALA A 59 19.60 12.19 23.30
N GLU A 60 20.43 11.73 22.34
CA GLU A 60 21.86 12.04 22.28
C GLU A 60 22.17 13.38 21.59
N ASN A 61 21.27 13.92 20.77
CA ASN A 61 21.56 15.08 19.91
C ASN A 61 20.65 16.30 20.11
N PHE A 62 19.57 16.20 20.89
CA PHE A 62 18.70 17.35 21.12
C PHE A 62 19.35 18.36 22.08
N THR A 63 19.14 19.65 21.83
CA THR A 63 19.52 20.73 22.75
C THR A 63 18.27 21.29 23.41
N ALA A 64 18.17 21.18 24.74
CA ALA A 64 17.05 21.74 25.48
C ALA A 64 17.05 23.28 25.40
N TYR A 65 15.95 23.86 24.94
CA TYR A 65 15.75 25.31 24.91
C TYR A 65 14.84 25.75 26.05
N GLN A 66 15.34 26.63 26.93
CA GLN A 66 14.62 27.16 28.10
C GLN A 66 14.36 28.67 28.01
N GLY A 67 14.63 29.29 26.85
CA GLY A 67 14.36 30.71 26.61
C GLY A 67 12.90 30.98 26.26
N ASP A 68 12.63 32.20 25.79
CA ASP A 68 11.31 32.65 25.38
C ASP A 68 11.14 32.72 23.85
N ALA A 69 10.05 33.31 23.37
CA ALA A 69 9.76 33.42 21.94
C ALA A 69 10.49 34.58 21.23
N SER A 70 11.37 35.32 21.90
CA SER A 70 12.00 36.53 21.35
C SER A 70 12.89 36.28 20.13
N PHE A 71 13.41 35.06 19.97
CA PHE A 71 14.25 34.67 18.82
C PHE A 71 13.45 34.35 17.55
N LEU A 72 12.12 34.26 17.63
CA LEU A 72 11.29 33.86 16.49
C LEU A 72 11.37 34.89 15.36
N ALA A 73 11.71 34.42 14.16
CA ALA A 73 11.70 35.24 12.95
C ALA A 73 10.29 35.33 12.35
N THR A 74 10.02 36.43 11.63
CA THR A 74 8.76 36.63 10.92
C THR A 74 8.74 35.91 9.56
N ALA A 75 7.54 35.77 9.00
CA ALA A 75 7.36 35.13 7.70
C ALA A 75 8.06 35.93 6.58
N THR A 76 8.82 35.23 5.73
CA THR A 76 9.50 35.86 4.59
C THR A 76 8.49 36.33 3.52
N PRO A 77 8.84 37.30 2.66
CA PRO A 77 7.98 37.72 1.55
C PRO A 77 7.56 36.57 0.63
N ARG A 78 8.45 35.58 0.45
CA ARG A 78 8.20 34.35 -0.31
C ARG A 78 7.08 33.50 0.33
N THR A 79 7.16 33.30 1.63
CA THR A 79 6.14 32.59 2.41
C THR A 79 4.80 33.31 2.35
N GLN A 80 4.79 34.64 2.51
CA GLN A 80 3.56 35.43 2.45
C GLN A 80 2.90 35.33 1.08
N ARG A 81 3.68 35.39 -0.02
CA ARG A 81 3.16 35.22 -1.39
C ARG A 81 2.52 33.86 -1.62
N LEU A 82 3.23 32.77 -1.27
CA LEU A 82 2.71 31.41 -1.38
C LEU A 82 1.42 31.24 -0.56
N TRP A 83 1.39 31.80 0.65
CA TRP A 83 0.23 31.73 1.52
C TRP A 83 -0.97 32.47 0.94
N SER A 84 -0.78 33.70 0.44
CA SER A 84 -1.87 34.48 -0.19
C SER A 84 -2.44 33.79 -1.44
N GLU A 85 -1.60 33.13 -2.24
CA GLU A 85 -2.08 32.34 -3.39
C GLU A 85 -2.92 31.15 -2.92
N LEU A 86 -2.45 30.42 -1.91
CA LEU A 86 -3.17 29.29 -1.33
C LEU A 86 -4.50 29.73 -0.68
N GLU A 87 -4.52 30.86 0.04
CA GLU A 87 -5.74 31.43 0.62
C GLU A 87 -6.79 31.69 -0.45
N HIS A 88 -6.39 32.24 -1.60
CA HIS A 88 -7.31 32.45 -2.72
C HIS A 88 -7.90 31.13 -3.26
N LEU A 89 -7.11 30.06 -3.31
CA LEU A 89 -7.59 28.73 -3.69
C LEU A 89 -8.52 28.11 -2.63
N ILE A 90 -8.23 28.34 -1.34
CA ILE A 90 -9.09 27.89 -0.23
C ILE A 90 -10.46 28.58 -0.30
N HIS A 91 -10.49 29.89 -0.58
CA HIS A 91 -11.76 30.61 -0.76
C HIS A 91 -12.58 30.03 -1.91
N LYS A 92 -11.95 29.74 -3.06
CA LYS A 92 -12.61 29.04 -4.18
C LYS A 92 -13.11 27.65 -3.79
N GLU A 93 -12.33 26.90 -3.02
CA GLU A 93 -12.75 25.58 -2.53
C GLU A 93 -13.96 25.69 -1.61
N GLN A 94 -14.00 26.69 -0.71
CA GLN A 94 -15.14 26.90 0.19
C GLN A 94 -16.42 27.24 -0.57
N GLU A 95 -16.34 28.06 -1.61
CA GLU A 95 -17.49 28.41 -2.45
C GLU A 95 -18.00 27.21 -3.27
N LYS A 96 -17.10 26.36 -3.77
CA LYS A 96 -17.42 25.20 -4.62
C LYS A 96 -17.69 23.90 -3.82
N GLY A 97 -17.24 23.83 -2.57
CA GLY A 97 -17.21 22.61 -1.74
C GLY A 97 -15.98 21.72 -1.95
N VAL A 98 -15.55 21.55 -3.20
CA VAL A 98 -14.29 20.88 -3.58
C VAL A 98 -13.68 21.62 -4.76
N LEU A 99 -12.38 21.96 -4.68
CA LEU A 99 -11.74 22.71 -5.76
C LEU A 99 -11.66 21.88 -7.04
N ASP A 100 -11.12 20.67 -6.95
CA ASP A 100 -11.02 19.74 -8.08
C ASP A 100 -10.90 18.28 -7.60
N VAL A 101 -11.32 17.34 -8.45
CA VAL A 101 -11.18 15.89 -8.25
C VAL A 101 -10.89 15.22 -9.59
N ASP A 102 -9.94 14.29 -9.62
CA ASP A 102 -9.74 13.40 -10.79
C ASP A 102 -10.56 12.11 -10.59
N PRO A 103 -11.72 11.93 -11.27
CA PRO A 103 -12.55 10.74 -11.13
C PRO A 103 -11.96 9.51 -11.81
N SER A 104 -10.98 9.69 -12.69
CA SER A 104 -10.41 8.63 -13.53
C SER A 104 -9.15 7.99 -12.93
N LYS A 105 -8.54 8.64 -11.93
CA LYS A 105 -7.21 8.28 -11.43
C LYS A 105 -7.20 7.86 -9.96
N PRO A 106 -7.23 6.54 -9.67
CA PRO A 106 -6.99 6.00 -8.34
C PRO A 106 -5.65 6.43 -7.76
N SER A 107 -5.66 6.95 -6.53
CA SER A 107 -4.44 7.37 -5.83
C SER A 107 -3.55 6.17 -5.45
N THR A 108 -2.28 6.26 -5.85
CA THR A 108 -1.14 5.46 -5.36
C THR A 108 0.04 6.39 -5.07
N ILE A 109 1.14 5.85 -4.53
CA ILE A 109 2.34 6.64 -4.21
C ILE A 109 2.90 7.39 -5.43
N THR A 110 2.79 6.82 -6.63
CA THR A 110 3.37 7.36 -7.88
C THR A 110 2.29 7.67 -8.93
N ALA A 111 1.02 7.76 -8.54
CA ALA A 111 -0.08 7.94 -9.49
C ALA A 111 -0.12 9.34 -10.12
N PHE A 112 0.28 10.37 -9.38
CA PHE A 112 0.23 11.76 -9.81
C PHE A 112 1.63 12.28 -10.12
N GLY A 113 1.69 13.21 -11.07
CA GLY A 113 2.90 13.98 -11.32
C GLY A 113 3.18 14.99 -10.20
N PRO A 114 4.33 15.69 -10.25
CA PRO A 114 4.62 16.74 -9.29
C PRO A 114 3.62 17.90 -9.44
N GLY A 115 3.10 18.38 -8.32
CA GLY A 115 2.28 19.58 -8.23
C GLY A 115 2.98 20.65 -7.39
N TYR A 116 2.70 21.91 -7.69
CA TYR A 116 3.29 23.09 -7.02
C TYR A 116 2.22 24.17 -6.84
N ILE A 117 2.35 25.00 -5.81
CA ILE A 117 1.63 26.29 -5.72
C ILE A 117 2.39 27.29 -6.59
N ASP A 118 3.66 27.55 -6.23
CA ASP A 118 4.62 28.29 -7.06
C ASP A 118 6.00 27.66 -6.90
N GLN A 119 6.43 26.94 -7.93
CA GLN A 119 7.68 26.17 -7.93
C GLN A 119 8.92 27.05 -7.70
N ALA A 120 8.91 28.31 -8.11
CA ALA A 120 10.06 29.21 -7.94
C ALA A 120 10.18 29.72 -6.48
N LEU A 121 9.09 29.68 -5.73
CA LEU A 121 9.01 30.20 -4.35
C LEU A 121 9.11 29.09 -3.29
N GLU A 122 8.87 27.84 -3.65
CA GLU A 122 8.85 26.75 -2.68
C GLU A 122 10.26 26.31 -2.26
N LYS A 123 10.47 26.16 -0.95
CA LYS A 123 11.68 25.52 -0.38
C LYS A 123 11.45 24.04 -0.07
N ILE A 124 10.25 23.72 0.38
CA ILE A 124 9.80 22.37 0.69
C ILE A 124 8.64 22.11 -0.27
N VAL A 125 8.75 21.02 -1.02
CA VAL A 125 7.82 20.66 -2.10
C VAL A 125 7.08 19.38 -1.75
N GLY A 126 5.95 19.17 -2.42
CA GLY A 126 5.18 17.94 -2.33
C GLY A 126 3.70 18.22 -2.12
N LEU A 127 2.89 17.85 -3.11
CA LEU A 127 1.43 17.85 -3.05
C LEU A 127 0.89 16.43 -3.19
N GLN A 128 -0.36 16.22 -2.76
CA GLN A 128 -1.01 14.90 -2.87
C GLN A 128 -1.33 14.51 -4.32
N THR A 129 -1.51 15.50 -5.19
CA THR A 129 -1.84 15.37 -6.60
C THR A 129 -0.98 16.35 -7.41
N ASP A 130 -1.27 16.44 -8.70
CA ASP A 130 -0.62 17.33 -9.67
C ASP A 130 -1.01 18.81 -9.52
N ALA A 131 -1.93 19.17 -8.62
CA ALA A 131 -2.37 20.54 -8.41
C ALA A 131 -2.73 20.83 -6.94
N PRO A 132 -2.62 22.09 -6.47
CA PRO A 132 -3.02 22.47 -5.11
C PRO A 132 -4.52 22.25 -4.88
N LEU A 133 -4.86 21.70 -3.71
CA LEU A 133 -6.22 21.41 -3.25
C LEU A 133 -7.06 20.49 -4.16
N LYS A 134 -6.45 19.85 -5.17
CA LYS A 134 -7.09 18.81 -5.98
C LYS A 134 -7.10 17.49 -5.19
N ARG A 135 -8.29 16.94 -4.95
CA ARG A 135 -8.48 15.69 -4.18
C ARG A 135 -8.33 14.48 -5.10
N ALA A 136 -7.69 13.44 -4.59
CA ALA A 136 -7.60 12.15 -5.28
C ALA A 136 -8.65 11.16 -4.77
N ILE A 137 -9.11 10.27 -5.65
CA ILE A 137 -9.99 9.17 -5.25
C ILE A 137 -9.20 8.02 -4.64
N LYS A 138 -9.74 7.41 -3.57
CA LYS A 138 -9.13 6.25 -2.86
C LYS A 138 -10.07 5.04 -2.85
N PRO A 139 -10.30 4.40 -4.01
CA PRO A 139 -11.33 3.36 -4.16
C PRO A 139 -11.05 2.05 -3.40
N LEU A 140 -9.81 1.79 -2.97
CA LEU A 140 -9.48 0.64 -2.12
C LEU A 140 -10.29 0.61 -0.81
N GLY A 141 -10.67 1.78 -0.28
CA GLY A 141 -11.54 1.88 0.90
C GLY A 141 -12.99 1.48 0.63
N GLY A 142 -13.48 1.73 -0.59
CA GLY A 142 -14.86 1.43 -0.99
C GLY A 142 -15.28 2.25 -2.21
N ILE A 143 -15.61 1.58 -3.31
CA ILE A 143 -16.00 2.25 -4.57
C ILE A 143 -17.34 2.99 -4.45
N ASN A 144 -18.30 2.43 -3.70
CA ASN A 144 -19.60 3.07 -3.49
C ASN A 144 -19.48 4.43 -2.80
N MET A 145 -18.52 4.59 -1.88
CA MET A 145 -18.32 5.86 -1.18
C MET A 145 -17.67 6.90 -2.09
N VAL A 146 -16.77 6.46 -2.99
CA VAL A 146 -16.19 7.33 -4.02
C VAL A 146 -17.28 7.80 -4.99
N LYS A 147 -18.14 6.90 -5.48
CA LYS A 147 -19.26 7.25 -6.37
C LYS A 147 -20.18 8.30 -5.75
N ALA A 148 -20.67 8.01 -4.54
CA ALA A 148 -21.55 8.92 -3.82
C ALA A 148 -20.91 10.30 -3.59
N ALA A 149 -19.61 10.35 -3.28
CA ALA A 149 -18.89 11.60 -3.11
C ALA A 149 -18.74 12.37 -4.43
N LEU A 150 -18.37 11.70 -5.53
CA LEU A 150 -18.26 12.34 -6.84
C LEU A 150 -19.60 12.92 -7.28
N GLU A 151 -20.68 12.15 -7.18
CA GLU A 151 -22.04 12.58 -7.53
C GLU A 151 -22.50 13.78 -6.67
N ALA A 152 -22.22 13.76 -5.36
CA ALA A 152 -22.55 14.87 -4.46
C ALA A 152 -21.86 16.19 -4.80
N TYR A 153 -20.68 16.13 -5.43
CA TYR A 153 -19.93 17.30 -5.89
C TYR A 153 -20.07 17.56 -7.41
N GLY A 154 -20.99 16.89 -8.09
CA GLY A 154 -21.28 17.10 -9.51
C GLY A 154 -20.27 16.49 -10.48
N TYR A 155 -19.43 15.55 -10.04
CA TYR A 155 -18.51 14.80 -10.89
C TYR A 155 -19.13 13.46 -11.32
N THR A 156 -18.89 13.07 -12.57
CA THR A 156 -19.30 11.76 -13.07
C THR A 156 -18.23 10.71 -12.72
N PRO A 157 -18.59 9.60 -12.02
CA PRO A 157 -17.66 8.50 -11.78
C PRO A 157 -17.16 7.88 -13.08
N ASP A 158 -15.87 7.55 -13.15
CA ASP A 158 -15.30 6.86 -14.30
C ASP A 158 -15.79 5.39 -14.33
N PRO A 159 -16.47 4.95 -15.40
CA PRO A 159 -16.98 3.58 -15.51
C PRO A 159 -15.87 2.51 -15.44
N HIS A 160 -14.67 2.81 -15.94
CA HIS A 160 -13.54 1.89 -15.88
C HIS A 160 -13.05 1.69 -14.46
N VAL A 161 -12.97 2.78 -13.68
CA VAL A 161 -12.61 2.71 -12.26
C VAL A 161 -13.67 1.94 -11.48
N GLU A 162 -14.95 2.20 -11.74
CA GLU A 162 -16.03 1.44 -11.12
C GLU A 162 -15.93 -0.06 -11.41
N GLU A 163 -15.73 -0.42 -12.68
CA GLU A 163 -15.58 -1.82 -13.08
C GLU A 163 -14.37 -2.47 -12.41
N LEU A 164 -13.23 -1.79 -12.38
CA LEU A 164 -11.99 -2.30 -11.79
C LEU A 164 -12.18 -2.63 -10.31
N TYR A 165 -12.78 -1.73 -9.52
CA TYR A 165 -12.94 -1.92 -8.08
C TYR A 165 -14.21 -2.69 -7.68
N THR A 166 -15.06 -3.03 -8.65
CA THR A 166 -16.22 -3.90 -8.42
C THR A 166 -15.93 -5.34 -8.83
N LYS A 167 -15.31 -5.57 -9.98
CA LYS A 167 -15.12 -6.91 -10.57
C LYS A 167 -13.72 -7.48 -10.37
N VAL A 168 -12.69 -6.64 -10.39
CA VAL A 168 -11.29 -7.11 -10.41
C VAL A 168 -10.66 -7.01 -9.02
N ARG A 169 -10.74 -5.84 -8.39
CA ARG A 169 -10.12 -5.55 -7.10
C ARG A 169 -11.17 -5.28 -6.02
N LYS A 170 -11.43 -6.30 -5.20
CA LYS A 170 -12.32 -6.17 -4.04
C LYS A 170 -11.85 -5.06 -3.09
N THR A 171 -12.79 -4.23 -2.62
CA THR A 171 -12.53 -3.12 -1.69
C THR A 171 -12.69 -3.53 -0.23
N HIS A 172 -12.15 -2.73 0.70
CA HIS A 172 -12.36 -2.90 2.14
C HIS A 172 -13.85 -2.90 2.50
N ASN A 173 -14.60 -1.90 2.03
CA ASN A 173 -16.05 -1.80 2.25
C ASN A 173 -16.78 -3.07 1.80
N SER A 174 -16.56 -3.55 0.58
CA SER A 174 -17.21 -4.78 0.09
C SER A 174 -16.85 -5.98 0.97
N GLY A 175 -15.58 -6.12 1.37
CA GLY A 175 -15.15 -7.20 2.27
C GLY A 175 -15.82 -7.15 3.64
N VAL A 176 -15.96 -5.97 4.25
CA VAL A 176 -16.65 -5.81 5.53
C VAL A 176 -18.11 -6.21 5.40
N PHE A 177 -18.81 -5.69 4.39
CA PHE A 177 -20.24 -5.96 4.22
C PHE A 177 -20.54 -7.43 3.87
N ASP A 178 -19.68 -8.13 3.15
CA ASP A 178 -19.84 -9.57 2.90
C ASP A 178 -19.84 -10.41 4.19
N THR A 179 -19.18 -9.93 5.24
CA THR A 179 -19.05 -10.63 6.53
C THR A 179 -20.02 -10.14 7.60
N TYR A 180 -20.66 -8.99 7.39
CA TYR A 180 -21.61 -8.42 8.35
C TYR A 180 -22.85 -9.28 8.53
N THR A 181 -23.16 -9.62 9.78
CA THR A 181 -24.40 -10.31 10.15
C THR A 181 -25.62 -9.39 10.03
N ALA A 182 -26.81 -10.00 9.99
CA ALA A 182 -28.07 -9.25 9.98
C ALA A 182 -28.21 -8.33 11.22
N GLU A 183 -27.77 -8.81 12.39
CA GLU A 183 -27.80 -8.05 13.64
C GLU A 183 -26.88 -6.82 13.59
N MET A 184 -25.65 -6.97 13.09
CA MET A 184 -24.71 -5.85 12.93
C MET A 184 -25.28 -4.78 11.99
N ARG A 185 -25.91 -5.21 10.90
CA ARG A 185 -26.59 -4.31 9.95
C ARG A 185 -27.78 -3.60 10.60
N ALA A 186 -28.58 -4.31 11.40
CA ALA A 186 -29.71 -3.75 12.12
C ALA A 186 -29.26 -2.72 13.17
N ALA A 187 -28.23 -3.01 13.96
CA ALA A 187 -27.66 -2.08 14.93
C ALA A 187 -27.13 -0.80 14.27
N ARG A 188 -26.46 -0.92 13.12
CA ARG A 188 -26.01 0.22 12.32
C ARG A 188 -27.17 1.05 11.79
N LYS A 189 -28.22 0.41 11.26
CA LYS A 189 -29.42 1.08 10.74
C LYS A 189 -30.21 1.79 11.84
N ALA A 190 -30.25 1.21 13.03
CA ALA A 190 -30.87 1.80 14.22
C ALA A 190 -29.98 2.87 14.91
N SER A 191 -28.84 3.21 14.32
CA SER A 191 -27.86 4.15 14.86
C SER A 191 -27.31 3.80 16.25
N LEU A 192 -27.40 2.53 16.66
CA LEU A 192 -26.80 2.02 17.90
C LEU A 192 -25.28 1.90 17.78
N LEU A 193 -24.80 1.58 16.58
CA LEU A 193 -23.37 1.53 16.23
C LEU A 193 -23.13 2.36 14.97
N THR A 194 -22.56 3.55 15.13
CA THR A 194 -22.31 4.50 14.04
C THR A 194 -20.84 4.91 14.00
N GLY A 195 -20.38 5.42 12.85
CA GLY A 195 -19.00 5.89 12.70
C GLY A 195 -17.94 4.79 12.73
N LEU A 196 -18.32 3.55 12.42
CA LEU A 196 -17.35 2.46 12.24
C LEU A 196 -16.56 2.67 10.94
N PRO A 197 -15.27 2.28 10.88
CA PRO A 197 -14.43 2.44 9.69
C PRO A 197 -14.75 1.38 8.62
N ASP A 198 -16.02 1.29 8.22
CA ASP A 198 -16.54 0.39 7.18
C ASP A 198 -16.60 1.05 5.80
N GLY A 199 -16.63 2.38 5.74
CA GLY A 199 -16.72 3.18 4.50
C GLY A 199 -15.53 4.10 4.25
N TYR A 200 -14.49 4.08 5.09
CA TYR A 200 -13.32 4.94 4.96
C TYR A 200 -12.08 4.31 5.59
N GLY A 201 -10.90 4.89 5.32
CA GLY A 201 -9.64 4.40 5.89
C GLY A 201 -9.63 4.53 7.41
N ARG A 202 -9.31 3.44 8.13
CA ARG A 202 -9.31 3.39 9.60
C ARG A 202 -8.43 4.44 10.30
N GLY A 203 -7.41 4.94 9.61
CA GLY A 203 -6.42 5.87 10.17
C GLY A 203 -5.69 5.26 11.37
N ARG A 204 -5.36 6.11 12.35
CA ARG A 204 -4.72 5.71 13.63
C ARG A 204 -3.41 4.89 13.45
N ILE A 205 -2.68 5.17 12.37
CA ILE A 205 -1.35 4.64 12.10
C ILE A 205 -0.41 5.84 12.00
N ILE A 206 0.70 5.78 12.72
CA ILE A 206 1.76 6.79 12.67
C ILE A 206 3.01 6.07 12.17
N GLY A 207 3.43 6.37 10.93
CA GLY A 207 4.75 5.96 10.45
C GLY A 207 5.83 6.83 11.11
N ASP A 208 7.02 6.27 11.32
CA ASP A 208 8.17 7.09 11.69
C ASP A 208 8.71 7.78 10.42
N TYR A 209 8.46 9.09 10.30
CA TYR A 209 8.82 9.90 9.12
C TYR A 209 10.09 10.76 9.34
N ARG A 210 10.72 10.65 10.52
CA ARG A 210 11.93 11.41 10.90
C ARG A 210 13.17 10.79 10.26
#